data_AF-V5I133-F1
#
_entry.id   AF-V5I133-F1
#
_cell.length_a   1.000
_cell.length_b   1.000
_cell.length_c   1.000
_cell.angle_alpha   90.00
_cell.angle_beta   90.00
_cell.angle_gamma   90.00
#
_symmetry.space_group_name_H-M   'P 1'
#
loop_
_entity.id
_entity.type
_entity.pdbx_description
1 polymer ?
#
loop_
_entity_poly.entity_id
_entity_poly.type
_entity_poly.pdbx_seq_one_letter_code
_entity_poly.pdbx_strand_id
1 'polypeptide(L)'
;PDPRRYVCHLPVHQDGSCNGLQHYAALGRDAHGARQVNLLPEDRPQDVYSGVAAMVERERTKDAANGVAIAQVLEGFIKRKVVKQTVMTVVYGVTRFGAHLQIMKQLKDLEDFPQEHCWAASHYLVQRTFLSLQEMFTATREIQEWLTSSAKLISQVCGQPVEWVTPLGLPVVQPYHKNASVRSPVSFGDRIPQDYWSSFEMYQRPNVMKQKNAFPPNFIHSLDSSHMMLTALFCHKAGIQFVSVHDCFWTHPNTVDIMNKMCREQFVALHSEPILENLSQYLVGKFGYRDSELLRDGSLGELAKQKLNRILTQIPQKGSFELKNVLDSVYFFS
;
A
#
# COMPACT_ATOMS: atom_id res chain seq x y z
N PRO A 1 16.66 -39.41 -24.05
CA PRO A 1 16.76 -37.93 -24.13
C PRO A 1 17.26 -37.35 -22.79
N ASP A 2 18.16 -36.36 -22.79
CA ASP A 2 18.67 -35.69 -21.56
C ASP A 2 17.76 -34.49 -21.20
N PRO A 3 17.02 -34.52 -20.08
CA PRO A 3 16.15 -33.43 -19.67
C PRO A 3 16.87 -32.09 -19.49
N ARG A 4 18.16 -32.10 -19.13
CA ARG A 4 18.95 -30.87 -18.90
C ARG A 4 19.26 -30.10 -20.19
N ARG A 5 19.08 -30.74 -21.34
CA ARG A 5 19.30 -30.14 -22.67
C ARG A 5 18.00 -29.74 -23.36
N TYR A 6 16.85 -29.94 -22.70
CA TYR A 6 15.56 -29.53 -23.23
C TYR A 6 15.47 -28.00 -23.29
N VAL A 7 15.12 -27.47 -24.46
CA VAL A 7 14.90 -26.03 -24.66
C VAL A 7 13.49 -25.70 -24.16
N CYS A 8 13.40 -25.17 -22.95
CA CYS A 8 12.13 -24.77 -22.33
C CYS A 8 11.77 -23.34 -22.69
N HIS A 9 10.53 -23.12 -23.14
CA HIS A 9 9.97 -21.79 -23.44
C HIS A 9 8.96 -21.30 -22.39
N LEU A 10 8.66 -22.12 -21.37
CA LEU A 10 7.68 -21.79 -20.35
C LEU A 10 8.31 -20.81 -19.33
N PRO A 11 7.74 -19.61 -19.12
CA PRO A 11 8.19 -18.73 -18.06
C PRO A 11 7.84 -19.31 -16.69
N VAL A 12 8.75 -19.14 -15.73
CA VAL A 12 8.54 -19.45 -14.31
C VAL A 12 8.46 -18.14 -13.56
N HIS A 13 7.47 -18.04 -12.68
CA HIS A 13 7.19 -16.83 -11.91
C HIS A 13 7.71 -16.93 -10.48
N GLN A 14 8.11 -15.79 -9.92
CA GLN A 14 8.42 -15.60 -8.50
C GLN A 14 7.64 -14.38 -8.03
N ASP A 15 6.85 -14.54 -6.97
CA ASP A 15 5.89 -13.53 -6.52
C ASP A 15 6.26 -13.00 -5.14
N GLY A 16 6.07 -11.70 -4.94
CA GLY A 16 6.20 -11.10 -3.62
C GLY A 16 5.09 -11.60 -2.69
N SER A 17 5.43 -12.04 -1.48
CA SER A 17 4.43 -12.62 -0.55
C SER A 17 3.29 -11.64 -0.22
N CYS A 18 3.63 -10.39 0.08
CA CYS A 18 2.71 -9.26 0.16
C CYS A 18 3.51 -7.96 -0.10
N ASN A 19 3.71 -7.62 -1.37
CA ASN A 19 4.72 -6.62 -1.76
C ASN A 19 4.54 -5.26 -1.09
N GLY A 20 3.31 -4.72 -1.04
CA GLY A 20 3.07 -3.45 -0.35
C GLY A 20 3.49 -3.45 1.13
N LEU A 21 3.27 -4.55 1.86
CA LEU A 21 3.75 -4.69 3.24
C LEU A 21 5.27 -4.88 3.31
N GLN A 22 5.89 -5.54 2.32
CA GLN A 22 7.36 -5.62 2.21
C GLN A 22 7.97 -4.22 2.08
N HIS A 23 7.42 -3.37 1.21
CA HIS A 23 7.87 -1.98 1.07
C HIS A 23 7.67 -1.17 2.36
N TYR A 24 6.52 -1.29 3.04
CA TYR A 24 6.34 -0.61 4.32
C TYR A 24 7.28 -1.09 5.42
N ALA A 25 7.47 -2.41 5.57
CA ALA A 25 8.38 -2.97 6.55
C ALA A 25 9.84 -2.52 6.29
N ALA A 26 10.24 -2.42 5.03
CA ALA A 26 11.55 -1.91 4.64
C ALA A 26 11.72 -0.40 4.92
N LEU A 27 10.71 0.43 4.60
CA LEU A 27 10.71 1.87 4.89
C LEU A 27 10.79 2.15 6.40
N GLY A 28 9.97 1.44 7.18
CA GLY A 28 9.87 1.61 8.63
C GLY A 28 10.94 0.84 9.42
N ARG A 29 11.76 0.02 8.77
CA ARG A 29 12.67 -0.93 9.44
C ARG A 29 11.97 -1.75 10.54
N ASP A 30 10.76 -2.22 10.26
CA ASP A 30 9.92 -2.96 11.19
C ASP A 30 10.35 -4.44 11.24
N ALA A 31 11.06 -4.84 12.29
CA ALA A 31 11.59 -6.21 12.38
C ALA A 31 10.48 -7.27 12.50
N HIS A 32 9.38 -6.97 13.21
CA HIS A 32 8.27 -7.90 13.35
C HIS A 32 7.51 -8.02 12.03
N GLY A 33 7.17 -6.88 11.42
CA GLY A 33 6.52 -6.85 10.12
C GLY A 33 7.37 -7.51 9.02
N ALA A 34 8.67 -7.23 8.97
CA ALA A 34 9.64 -7.81 8.05
C ALA A 34 9.66 -9.34 8.09
N ARG A 35 9.57 -9.92 9.30
CA ARG A 35 9.44 -11.36 9.46
C ARG A 35 8.20 -11.91 8.76
N GLN A 36 7.04 -11.32 9.04
CA GLN A 36 5.74 -11.79 8.55
C GLN A 36 5.62 -11.77 7.02
N VAL A 37 6.42 -10.94 6.35
CA VAL A 37 6.42 -10.77 4.89
C VAL A 37 7.74 -11.22 4.24
N ASN A 38 8.46 -12.14 4.90
CA ASN A 38 9.60 -12.84 4.34
C ASN A 38 10.78 -11.93 3.95
N LEU A 39 10.99 -10.82 4.64
CA LEU A 39 12.21 -10.01 4.49
C LEU A 39 13.37 -10.54 5.34
N LEU A 40 13.08 -11.36 6.35
CA LEU A 40 14.07 -12.08 7.14
C LEU A 40 14.27 -13.50 6.58
N PRO A 41 15.50 -14.03 6.59
CA PRO A 41 15.77 -15.41 6.23
C PRO A 41 15.15 -16.34 7.27
N GLU A 42 14.35 -17.29 6.79
CA GLU A 42 13.66 -18.29 7.59
C GLU A 42 13.68 -19.62 6.83
N ASP A 43 13.65 -20.75 7.54
CA ASP A 43 13.63 -22.09 6.93
C ASP A 43 12.30 -22.44 6.26
N ARG A 44 11.26 -21.64 6.53
CA ARG A 44 9.90 -21.82 5.99
C ARG A 44 9.27 -20.47 5.63
N PRO A 45 8.42 -20.43 4.58
CA PRO A 45 7.73 -19.21 4.22
C PRO A 45 6.78 -18.80 5.34
N GLN A 46 6.85 -17.53 5.72
CA GLN A 46 5.92 -16.88 6.61
C GLN A 46 4.66 -16.49 5.82
N ASP A 47 3.50 -16.68 6.44
CA ASP A 47 2.19 -16.47 5.83
C ASP A 47 1.40 -15.43 6.64
N VAL A 48 1.64 -14.16 6.33
CA VAL A 48 0.95 -13.01 6.97
C VAL A 48 -0.57 -13.19 7.03
N TYR A 49 -1.16 -13.82 6.01
CA TYR A 49 -2.60 -14.03 5.92
C TYR A 49 -3.10 -15.02 6.99
N SER A 50 -2.35 -16.10 7.24
CA SER A 50 -2.65 -17.05 8.30
C SER A 50 -2.38 -16.46 9.69
N GLY A 51 -1.32 -15.65 9.82
CA GLY A 51 -1.06 -14.89 11.06
C GLY A 51 -2.21 -13.96 11.43
N VAL A 52 -2.70 -13.17 10.46
CA VAL A 52 -3.88 -12.30 10.66
C VAL A 52 -5.12 -13.12 10.97
N ALA A 53 -5.39 -14.22 10.25
CA ALA A 53 -6.54 -15.08 10.55
C ALA A 53 -6.50 -15.61 11.98
N ALA A 54 -5.34 -16.05 12.47
CA ALA A 54 -5.16 -16.52 13.84
C ALA A 54 -5.39 -15.41 14.88
N MET A 55 -4.93 -14.18 14.62
CA MET A 55 -5.20 -13.04 15.49
C MET A 55 -6.69 -12.70 15.54
N VAL A 56 -7.37 -12.71 14.40
CA VAL A 56 -8.82 -12.48 14.32
C VAL A 56 -9.58 -13.58 15.07
N GLU A 57 -9.18 -14.84 14.94
CA GLU A 57 -9.78 -15.97 15.66
C GLU A 57 -9.58 -15.88 17.18
N ARG A 58 -8.40 -15.43 17.63
CA ARG A 58 -8.13 -15.14 19.05
C ARG A 58 -9.10 -14.10 19.60
N GLU A 59 -9.30 -13.00 18.89
CA GLU A 59 -10.23 -11.95 19.31
C GLU A 59 -11.70 -12.38 19.20
N ARG A 60 -12.06 -13.17 18.17
CA ARG A 60 -13.38 -13.80 18.05
C ARG A 60 -13.70 -14.68 19.24
N THR A 61 -12.76 -15.52 19.67
CA THR A 61 -12.93 -16.40 20.83
C THR A 61 -13.22 -15.61 22.11
N LYS A 62 -12.48 -14.51 22.34
CA LYS A 62 -12.72 -13.61 23.48
C LYS A 62 -14.12 -12.96 23.41
N ASP A 63 -14.49 -12.44 22.25
CA ASP A 63 -15.81 -11.80 22.06
C ASP A 63 -16.96 -12.81 22.22
N ALA A 64 -16.78 -14.03 21.73
CA ALA A 64 -17.76 -15.11 21.86
C ALA A 64 -17.97 -15.50 23.34
N ALA A 65 -16.88 -15.57 24.12
CA ALA A 65 -16.93 -15.78 25.58
C ALA A 65 -17.62 -14.62 26.32
N ASN A 66 -17.52 -13.40 25.80
CA ASN A 66 -18.22 -12.21 26.31
C ASN A 66 -19.67 -12.08 25.81
N GLY A 67 -20.22 -13.10 25.12
CA GLY A 67 -21.61 -13.14 24.69
C GLY A 67 -21.92 -12.39 23.39
N VAL A 68 -20.91 -12.05 22.58
CA VAL A 68 -21.12 -11.43 21.27
C VAL A 68 -21.64 -12.47 20.28
N ALA A 69 -22.94 -12.41 19.97
CA ALA A 69 -23.63 -13.41 19.13
C ALA A 69 -22.94 -13.66 17.78
N ILE A 70 -22.52 -12.61 17.05
CA ILE A 70 -21.88 -12.78 15.74
C ILE A 70 -20.51 -13.46 15.84
N ALA A 71 -19.80 -13.28 16.96
CA ALA A 71 -18.52 -13.94 17.19
C ALA A 71 -18.70 -15.44 17.45
N GLN A 72 -19.81 -15.85 18.06
CA GLN A 72 -20.18 -17.26 18.24
C GLN A 72 -20.51 -17.91 16.89
N VAL A 73 -21.31 -17.25 16.05
CA VAL A 73 -21.65 -17.73 14.69
C VAL A 73 -20.41 -17.91 13.80
N LEU A 74 -19.37 -17.10 14.01
CA LEU A 74 -18.15 -17.12 13.21
C LEU A 74 -17.17 -18.25 13.59
N GLU A 75 -17.47 -19.07 14.60
CA GLU A 75 -16.61 -20.18 15.02
C GLU A 75 -16.33 -21.15 13.85
N GLY A 76 -15.04 -21.41 13.60
CA GLY A 76 -14.60 -22.31 12.51
C GLY A 76 -14.61 -21.70 11.10
N PHE A 77 -15.10 -20.47 10.92
CA PHE A 77 -15.20 -19.81 9.61
C PHE A 77 -14.06 -18.83 9.31
N ILE A 78 -13.23 -18.48 10.30
CA ILE A 78 -12.10 -17.54 10.14
C ILE A 78 -10.90 -18.25 9.49
N LYS A 79 -10.98 -18.41 8.17
CA LYS A 79 -9.96 -19.08 7.36
C LYS A 79 -9.08 -18.07 6.62
N ARG A 80 -7.84 -18.46 6.29
CA ARG A 80 -6.91 -17.68 5.46
C ARG A 80 -7.58 -17.06 4.23
N LYS A 81 -8.36 -17.86 3.49
CA LYS A 81 -9.07 -17.43 2.26
C LYS A 81 -10.00 -16.23 2.51
N VAL A 82 -10.66 -16.18 3.66
CA VAL A 82 -11.62 -15.12 4.02
C VAL A 82 -10.94 -13.77 4.19
N VAL A 83 -9.76 -13.74 4.83
CA VAL A 83 -9.03 -12.49 5.12
C VAL A 83 -8.01 -12.11 4.06
N LYS A 84 -7.55 -13.07 3.23
CA LYS A 84 -6.43 -12.89 2.28
C LYS A 84 -6.60 -11.65 1.41
N GLN A 85 -7.74 -11.51 0.73
CA GLN A 85 -7.95 -10.41 -0.22
C GLN A 85 -7.95 -9.05 0.49
N THR A 86 -8.55 -8.98 1.68
CA THR A 86 -8.57 -7.74 2.46
C THR A 86 -7.20 -7.37 2.96
N VAL A 87 -6.44 -8.29 3.53
CA VAL A 87 -5.06 -8.04 3.97
C VAL A 87 -4.19 -7.56 2.80
N MET A 88 -4.30 -8.21 1.63
CA MET A 88 -3.54 -7.86 0.43
C MET A 88 -3.88 -6.47 -0.12
N THR A 89 -5.13 -6.01 0.04
CA THR A 89 -5.60 -4.77 -0.61
C THR A 89 -5.69 -3.56 0.33
N VAL A 90 -5.65 -3.76 1.65
CA VAL A 90 -5.64 -2.67 2.64
C VAL A 90 -4.39 -1.80 2.51
N VAL A 91 -3.23 -2.39 2.22
CA VAL A 91 -2.00 -1.62 1.94
C VAL A 91 -2.12 -0.72 0.70
N TYR A 92 -3.01 -1.08 -0.21
CA TYR A 92 -3.32 -0.32 -1.41
C TYR A 92 -4.56 0.59 -1.26
N GLY A 93 -4.93 0.91 -0.01
CA GLY A 93 -5.93 1.94 0.29
C GLY A 93 -7.37 1.47 0.23
N VAL A 94 -7.63 0.16 0.31
CA VAL A 94 -8.99 -0.35 0.46
C VAL A 94 -9.64 0.20 1.74
N THR A 95 -10.81 0.80 1.57
CA THR A 95 -11.60 1.33 2.68
C THR A 95 -12.29 0.20 3.45
N ARG A 96 -12.75 0.47 4.68
CA ARG A 96 -13.56 -0.49 5.45
C ARG A 96 -14.79 -1.00 4.68
N PHE A 97 -15.40 -0.14 3.86
CA PHE A 97 -16.52 -0.54 3.01
C PHE A 97 -16.07 -1.48 1.89
N GLY A 98 -14.96 -1.18 1.20
CA GLY A 98 -14.40 -2.10 0.21
C GLY A 98 -13.99 -3.45 0.80
N ALA A 99 -13.36 -3.43 1.98
CA ALA A 99 -13.00 -4.62 2.74
C ALA A 99 -14.23 -5.43 3.15
N HIS A 100 -15.32 -4.76 3.55
CA HIS A 100 -16.59 -5.40 3.89
C HIS A 100 -17.13 -6.21 2.70
N LEU A 101 -17.16 -5.61 1.50
CA LEU A 101 -17.61 -6.30 0.30
C LEU A 101 -16.73 -7.50 -0.07
N GLN A 102 -15.40 -7.40 0.12
CA GLN A 102 -14.47 -8.49 -0.13
C GLN A 102 -14.69 -9.67 0.82
N ILE A 103 -14.75 -9.41 2.12
CA ILE A 103 -15.01 -10.46 3.13
C ILE A 103 -16.40 -11.06 2.92
N MET A 104 -17.41 -10.24 2.67
CA MET A 104 -18.77 -10.71 2.41
C MET A 104 -18.83 -11.64 1.20
N LYS A 105 -18.09 -11.34 0.13
CA LYS A 105 -17.99 -12.24 -1.02
C LYS A 105 -17.42 -13.59 -0.60
N GLN A 106 -16.33 -13.60 0.18
CA GLN A 106 -15.73 -14.85 0.65
C GLN A 106 -16.65 -15.66 1.58
N LEU A 107 -17.44 -15.00 2.44
CA LEU A 107 -18.42 -15.68 3.31
C LEU A 107 -19.60 -16.26 2.52
N LYS A 108 -20.06 -15.57 1.47
CA LYS A 108 -21.13 -16.07 0.58
C LYS A 108 -20.71 -17.32 -0.19
N ASP A 109 -19.42 -17.45 -0.49
CA ASP A 109 -18.85 -18.61 -1.16
C ASP A 109 -18.67 -19.83 -0.21
N LEU A 110 -19.02 -19.72 1.07
CA LEU A 110 -18.99 -20.83 2.05
C LEU A 110 -20.39 -21.44 2.18
N GLU A 111 -20.57 -22.67 1.69
CA GLU A 111 -21.86 -23.37 1.72
C GLU A 111 -22.38 -23.61 3.15
N ASP A 112 -21.48 -23.91 4.09
CA ASP A 112 -21.82 -24.21 5.49
C ASP A 112 -22.06 -22.97 6.36
N PHE A 113 -21.86 -21.76 5.82
CA PHE A 113 -21.99 -20.53 6.60
C PHE A 113 -23.44 -20.00 6.59
N PRO A 114 -24.03 -19.64 7.76
CA PRO A 114 -25.38 -19.05 7.82
C PRO A 114 -25.50 -17.73 7.06
N GLN A 115 -26.15 -17.77 5.90
CA GLN A 115 -26.15 -16.65 4.94
C GLN A 115 -26.88 -15.40 5.45
N GLU A 116 -27.84 -15.55 6.38
CA GLU A 116 -28.51 -14.47 7.09
C GLU A 116 -27.54 -13.60 7.91
N HIS A 117 -26.41 -14.17 8.33
CA HIS A 117 -25.40 -13.48 9.14
C HIS A 117 -24.26 -12.86 8.32
N CYS A 118 -24.22 -13.06 6.99
CA CYS A 118 -23.15 -12.59 6.11
C CYS A 118 -22.81 -11.11 6.29
N TRP A 119 -23.82 -10.23 6.35
CA TRP A 119 -23.59 -8.80 6.47
C TRP A 119 -22.95 -8.41 7.81
N ALA A 120 -23.50 -8.94 8.91
CA ALA A 120 -23.02 -8.68 10.28
C ALA A 120 -21.64 -9.30 10.51
N ALA A 121 -21.42 -10.52 10.04
CA ALA A 121 -20.15 -11.23 10.11
C ALA A 121 -19.05 -10.48 9.36
N SER A 122 -19.34 -10.00 8.14
CA SER A 122 -18.39 -9.22 7.36
C SER A 122 -18.00 -7.92 8.07
N HIS A 123 -18.97 -7.21 8.66
CA HIS A 123 -18.69 -6.00 9.43
C HIS A 123 -17.78 -6.27 10.62
N TYR A 124 -18.08 -7.32 11.39
CA TYR A 124 -17.27 -7.77 12.51
C TYR A 124 -15.83 -8.13 12.08
N LEU A 125 -15.70 -8.96 11.04
CA LEU A 125 -14.41 -9.42 10.54
C LEU A 125 -13.56 -8.28 9.97
N VAL A 126 -14.16 -7.30 9.29
CA VAL A 126 -13.42 -6.10 8.85
C VAL A 126 -12.83 -5.38 10.04
N GLN A 127 -13.62 -5.13 11.09
CA GLN A 127 -13.13 -4.41 12.26
C GLN A 127 -11.96 -5.17 12.93
N ARG A 128 -12.11 -6.48 13.12
CA ARG A 128 -11.07 -7.31 13.73
C ARG A 128 -9.81 -7.43 12.84
N THR A 129 -9.97 -7.61 11.53
CA THR A 129 -8.85 -7.68 10.58
C THR A 129 -8.03 -6.38 10.58
N PHE A 130 -8.68 -5.22 10.58
CA PHE A 130 -7.98 -3.93 10.63
C PHE A 130 -7.23 -3.74 11.96
N LEU A 131 -7.83 -4.14 13.09
CA LEU A 131 -7.15 -4.09 14.39
C LEU A 131 -5.93 -5.02 14.42
N SER A 132 -6.04 -6.24 13.90
CA SER A 132 -4.92 -7.18 13.81
C SER A 132 -3.79 -6.65 12.93
N LEU A 133 -4.11 -6.00 11.80
CA LEU A 133 -3.09 -5.37 10.95
C LEU A 133 -2.39 -4.20 11.65
N GLN A 134 -3.13 -3.39 12.43
CA GLN A 134 -2.55 -2.29 13.20
C GLN A 134 -1.62 -2.77 14.31
N GLU A 135 -1.99 -3.86 15.00
CA GLU A 135 -1.15 -4.51 16.01
C GLU A 135 0.12 -5.12 15.39
N MET A 136 -0.01 -5.79 14.23
CA MET A 136 1.10 -6.48 13.57
C MET A 136 2.09 -5.52 12.88
N PHE A 137 1.63 -4.40 12.34
CA PHE A 137 2.44 -3.51 11.49
C PHE A 137 2.40 -2.05 11.98
N THR A 138 2.97 -1.79 13.16
CA THR A 138 2.92 -0.46 13.78
C THR A 138 3.65 0.60 12.94
N ALA A 139 4.84 0.30 12.43
CA ALA A 139 5.58 1.25 11.59
C ALA A 139 4.86 1.56 10.27
N THR A 140 4.21 0.54 9.68
CA THR A 140 3.37 0.71 8.48
C THR A 140 2.25 1.72 8.74
N ARG A 141 1.56 1.57 9.88
CA ARG A 141 0.48 2.48 10.29
C ARG A 141 0.98 3.91 10.44
N GLU A 142 2.11 4.11 11.11
CA GLU A 142 2.71 5.44 11.31
C GLU A 142 3.09 6.12 9.98
N ILE A 143 3.67 5.38 9.04
CA ILE A 143 4.00 5.88 7.70
C ILE A 143 2.72 6.22 6.93
N GLN A 144 1.70 5.35 6.95
CA GLN A 144 0.42 5.62 6.32
C GLN A 144 -0.26 6.88 6.88
N GLU A 145 -0.24 7.06 8.19
CA GLU A 145 -0.80 8.22 8.88
C GLU A 145 -0.04 9.51 8.53
N TRP A 146 1.29 9.44 8.47
CA TRP A 146 2.14 10.56 8.05
C TRP A 146 1.86 10.98 6.60
N LEU A 147 1.83 10.03 5.66
CA LEU A 147 1.51 10.28 4.26
C LEU A 147 0.10 10.86 4.13
N THR A 148 -0.91 10.23 4.75
CA THR A 148 -2.31 10.69 4.71
C THR A 148 -2.46 12.11 5.26
N SER A 149 -1.78 12.43 6.37
CA SER A 149 -1.83 13.74 7.01
C SER A 149 -1.15 14.81 6.15
N SER A 150 -0.01 14.47 5.55
CA SER A 150 0.72 15.34 4.63
C SER A 150 -0.14 15.69 3.42
N ALA A 151 -0.69 14.68 2.73
CA ALA A 151 -1.55 14.87 1.57
C ALA A 151 -2.80 15.70 1.89
N LYS A 152 -3.43 15.45 3.05
CA LYS A 152 -4.58 16.23 3.52
C LYS A 152 -4.21 17.72 3.65
N LEU A 153 -3.10 18.03 4.31
CA LEU A 153 -2.70 19.41 4.56
C LEU A 153 -2.22 20.10 3.27
N ILE A 154 -1.46 19.42 2.41
CA ILE A 154 -1.06 19.95 1.08
C ILE A 154 -2.31 20.36 0.29
N SER A 155 -3.28 19.45 0.16
CA SER A 155 -4.50 19.73 -0.60
C SER A 155 -5.40 20.79 0.04
N GLN A 156 -5.44 20.88 1.37
CA GLN A 156 -6.31 21.83 2.09
C GLN A 156 -5.72 23.23 2.20
N VAL A 157 -4.41 23.34 2.48
CA VAL A 157 -3.72 24.59 2.79
C VAL A 157 -3.15 25.21 1.52
N CYS A 158 -2.42 24.43 0.72
CA CYS A 158 -1.81 24.93 -0.52
C CYS A 158 -2.83 24.97 -1.68
N GLY A 159 -3.90 24.16 -1.60
CA GLY A 159 -4.87 24.04 -2.68
C GLY A 159 -4.30 23.37 -3.93
N GLN A 160 -3.22 22.59 -3.78
CA GLN A 160 -2.50 21.91 -4.86
C GLN A 160 -2.66 20.39 -4.76
N PRO A 161 -2.61 19.66 -5.89
CA PRO A 161 -2.53 18.20 -5.86
C PRO A 161 -1.21 17.75 -5.26
N VAL A 162 -1.20 16.55 -4.66
CA VAL A 162 0.03 15.96 -4.14
C VAL A 162 0.86 15.45 -5.30
N GLU A 163 2.17 15.71 -5.23
CA GLU A 163 3.14 15.22 -6.19
C GLU A 163 4.47 14.89 -5.50
N TRP A 164 5.22 13.98 -6.10
CA TRP A 164 6.54 13.54 -5.65
C TRP A 164 7.36 13.05 -6.83
N VAL A 165 8.62 12.70 -6.58
CA VAL A 165 9.51 12.09 -7.56
C VAL A 165 9.94 10.73 -7.03
N THR A 166 9.86 9.68 -7.85
CA THR A 166 10.32 8.34 -7.44
C THR A 166 11.84 8.32 -7.27
N PRO A 167 12.41 7.31 -6.59
CA PRO A 167 13.86 7.13 -6.51
C PRO A 167 14.57 7.01 -7.88
N LEU A 168 13.82 6.68 -8.95
CA LEU A 168 14.33 6.64 -10.33
C LEU A 168 14.16 7.96 -11.10
N GLY A 169 13.72 9.04 -10.45
CA GLY A 169 13.56 10.35 -11.06
C GLY A 169 12.25 10.56 -11.82
N LEU A 170 11.28 9.66 -11.70
CA LEU A 170 9.97 9.83 -12.37
C LEU A 170 9.07 10.75 -11.53
N PRO A 171 8.63 11.92 -12.06
CA PRO A 171 7.64 12.74 -11.38
C PRO A 171 6.25 12.09 -11.42
N VAL A 172 5.57 12.10 -10.28
CA VAL A 172 4.21 11.55 -10.11
C VAL A 172 3.31 12.62 -9.52
N VAL A 173 2.15 12.82 -10.13
CA VAL A 173 1.13 13.81 -9.68
C VAL A 173 -0.20 13.09 -9.53
N GLN A 174 -0.89 13.31 -8.40
CA GLN A 174 -2.24 12.78 -8.21
C GLN A 174 -3.28 13.62 -8.98
N PRO A 175 -4.05 13.04 -9.92
CA PRO A 175 -4.93 13.79 -10.81
C PRO A 175 -6.29 14.16 -10.16
N TYR A 176 -6.47 13.97 -8.85
CA TYR A 176 -7.77 14.05 -8.22
C TYR A 176 -8.19 15.50 -7.94
N HIS A 177 -9.07 16.02 -8.79
CA HIS A 177 -9.68 17.34 -8.66
C HIS A 177 -11.18 17.23 -8.36
N LYS A 178 -11.78 18.31 -7.85
CA LYS A 178 -13.24 18.40 -7.72
C LYS A 178 -13.83 18.65 -9.10
N ASN A 179 -14.85 17.87 -9.47
CA ASN A 179 -15.60 18.14 -10.69
C ASN A 179 -16.16 19.56 -10.66
N ALA A 180 -15.88 20.36 -11.69
CA ALA A 180 -16.56 21.64 -11.88
C ALA A 180 -18.02 21.36 -12.27
N SER A 181 -18.99 21.79 -11.47
CA SER A 181 -20.38 21.85 -11.92
C SER A 181 -20.58 23.15 -12.69
N VAL A 182 -20.30 23.14 -13.99
CA VAL A 182 -20.71 24.25 -14.84
C VAL A 182 -22.22 24.09 -15.07
N ARG A 183 -23.03 24.94 -14.44
CA ARG A 183 -24.43 25.10 -14.81
C ARG A 183 -24.44 25.80 -16.17
N SER A 184 -25.01 25.17 -17.19
CA SER A 184 -25.22 25.83 -18.48
C SER A 184 -26.04 27.10 -18.28
N PRO A 185 -25.59 28.27 -18.77
CA PRO A 185 -26.41 29.49 -18.76
C PRO A 185 -27.57 29.46 -19.76
N VAL A 186 -27.67 28.42 -20.63
CA VAL A 186 -28.45 28.51 -21.88
C VAL A 186 -29.62 27.53 -22.00
N SER A 187 -29.84 26.60 -21.07
CA SER A 187 -31.02 25.72 -21.16
C SER A 187 -31.74 25.53 -19.83
N PHE A 188 -32.97 26.03 -19.78
CA PHE A 188 -34.03 25.51 -18.92
C PHE A 188 -34.17 24.00 -19.20
N GLY A 189 -33.76 23.15 -18.26
CA GLY A 189 -34.24 21.76 -18.18
C GLY A 189 -33.23 20.65 -18.48
N ASP A 190 -32.32 20.81 -19.44
CA ASP A 190 -31.50 19.67 -19.89
C ASP A 190 -30.07 19.68 -19.33
N ARG A 191 -29.72 18.61 -18.59
CA ARG A 191 -28.36 18.34 -18.13
C ARG A 191 -27.52 17.89 -19.32
N ILE A 192 -26.39 18.57 -19.57
CA ILE A 192 -25.39 18.13 -20.56
C ILE A 192 -24.84 16.75 -20.13
N PRO A 193 -24.73 15.76 -21.04
CA PRO A 193 -24.12 14.47 -20.76
C PRO A 193 -22.69 14.61 -20.19
N GLN A 194 -22.35 13.76 -19.22
CA GLN A 194 -21.07 13.80 -18.50
C GLN A 194 -19.85 13.46 -19.38
N ASP A 195 -20.10 13.04 -20.62
CA ASP A 195 -19.09 12.50 -21.52
C ASP A 195 -18.46 13.57 -22.44
N TYR A 196 -19.02 14.79 -22.45
CA TYR A 196 -18.50 15.94 -23.22
C TYR A 196 -17.55 16.86 -22.41
N TRP A 197 -17.15 16.45 -21.20
CA TRP A 197 -16.29 17.26 -20.33
C TRP A 197 -14.82 16.84 -20.46
N SER A 198 -14.15 17.29 -21.52
CA SER A 198 -12.68 17.31 -21.57
C SER A 198 -12.17 18.70 -21.25
N SER A 199 -12.06 19.03 -19.98
CA SER A 199 -11.15 20.10 -19.57
C SER A 199 -10.43 19.69 -18.29
N PHE A 200 -9.19 19.26 -18.48
CA PHE A 200 -8.16 19.27 -17.44
C PHE A 200 -7.92 20.75 -17.10
N GLU A 201 -8.84 21.37 -16.35
CA GLU A 201 -8.71 22.75 -15.96
C GLU A 201 -7.66 22.85 -14.87
N MET A 202 -6.54 23.49 -15.21
CA MET A 202 -5.42 23.85 -14.33
C MET A 202 -5.84 24.62 -13.05
N TYR A 203 -7.10 25.06 -12.98
CA TYR A 203 -7.71 25.84 -11.90
C TYR A 203 -8.71 25.06 -11.03
N GLN A 204 -8.96 23.78 -11.31
CA GLN A 204 -9.85 23.00 -10.45
C GLN A 204 -9.20 22.71 -9.11
N ARG A 205 -9.92 22.98 -8.01
CA ARG A 205 -9.40 22.69 -6.67
C ARG A 205 -9.23 21.18 -6.47
N PRO A 206 -8.17 20.73 -5.79
CA PRO A 206 -7.94 19.32 -5.50
C PRO A 206 -9.10 18.73 -4.68
N ASN A 207 -9.44 17.47 -4.98
CA ASN A 207 -10.34 16.70 -4.14
C ASN A 207 -9.55 16.14 -2.94
N VAL A 208 -9.54 16.91 -1.85
CA VAL A 208 -8.83 16.59 -0.60
C VAL A 208 -9.02 15.15 -0.14
N MET A 209 -10.26 14.62 -0.21
CA MET A 209 -10.57 13.27 0.26
C MET A 209 -9.89 12.21 -0.60
N LYS A 210 -9.93 12.36 -1.92
CA LYS A 210 -9.27 11.44 -2.85
C LYS A 210 -7.74 11.54 -2.77
N GLN A 211 -7.20 12.77 -2.74
CA GLN A 211 -5.76 13.02 -2.60
C GLN A 211 -5.20 12.31 -1.37
N LYS A 212 -5.76 12.59 -0.17
CA LYS A 212 -5.24 12.00 1.07
C LYS A 212 -5.36 10.47 1.14
N ASN A 213 -6.46 9.90 0.64
CA ASN A 213 -6.70 8.46 0.73
C ASN A 213 -5.87 7.67 -0.31
N ALA A 214 -5.56 8.28 -1.45
CA ALA A 214 -4.81 7.65 -2.52
C ALA A 214 -3.29 7.89 -2.43
N PHE A 215 -2.82 8.84 -1.60
CA PHE A 215 -1.39 9.13 -1.56
C PHE A 215 -0.55 7.97 -1.00
N PRO A 216 -0.87 7.37 0.17
CA PRO A 216 -0.13 6.20 0.64
C PRO A 216 -0.04 5.05 -0.38
N PRO A 217 -1.15 4.58 -1.00
CA PRO A 217 -1.08 3.47 -1.94
C PRO A 217 -0.38 3.84 -3.25
N ASN A 218 -0.60 5.04 -3.79
CA ASN A 218 0.11 5.46 -5.00
C ASN A 218 1.62 5.61 -4.76
N PHE A 219 2.01 6.06 -3.56
CA PHE A 219 3.41 6.17 -3.18
C PHE A 219 4.07 4.79 -3.11
N ILE A 220 3.44 3.81 -2.45
CA ILE A 220 3.95 2.43 -2.40
C ILE A 220 4.01 1.81 -3.81
N HIS A 221 2.96 1.92 -4.61
CA HIS A 221 3.01 1.44 -6.00
C HIS A 221 4.13 2.07 -6.82
N SER A 222 4.50 3.33 -6.55
CA SER A 222 5.63 3.97 -7.21
C SER A 222 6.99 3.37 -6.78
N LEU A 223 7.09 2.84 -5.55
CA LEU A 223 8.27 2.10 -5.07
C LEU A 223 8.30 0.68 -5.63
N ASP A 224 7.17 -0.02 -5.65
CA ASP A 224 7.03 -1.34 -6.29
C ASP A 224 7.47 -1.26 -7.77
N SER A 225 6.99 -0.23 -8.46
CA SER A 225 7.36 0.04 -9.86
C SER A 225 8.86 0.34 -10.00
N SER A 226 9.45 1.10 -9.07
CA SER A 226 10.89 1.40 -9.07
C SER A 226 11.72 0.14 -8.86
N HIS A 227 11.31 -0.74 -7.93
CA HIS A 227 11.97 -2.02 -7.67
C HIS A 227 11.89 -2.97 -8.87
N MET A 228 10.70 -3.08 -9.48
CA MET A 228 10.51 -3.87 -10.70
C MET A 228 11.40 -3.35 -11.85
N MET A 229 11.43 -2.03 -12.09
CA MET A 229 12.26 -1.43 -13.14
C MET A 229 13.75 -1.66 -12.90
N LEU A 230 14.24 -1.49 -11.67
CA LEU A 230 15.63 -1.78 -11.31
C LEU A 230 15.94 -3.26 -11.58
N THR A 231 15.09 -4.17 -11.11
CA THR A 231 15.27 -5.61 -11.31
C THR A 231 15.33 -5.96 -12.80
N ALA A 232 14.43 -5.39 -13.61
CA ALA A 232 14.40 -5.59 -15.05
C ALA A 232 15.69 -5.12 -15.74
N LEU A 233 16.20 -3.94 -15.40
CA LEU A 233 17.43 -3.37 -15.97
C LEU A 233 18.66 -4.24 -15.66
N PHE A 234 18.78 -4.71 -14.41
CA PHE A 234 19.91 -5.56 -14.00
C PHE A 234 19.80 -6.97 -14.56
N CYS A 235 18.60 -7.55 -14.65
CA CYS A 235 18.35 -8.80 -15.37
C CYS A 235 18.75 -8.67 -16.85
N HIS A 236 18.35 -7.59 -17.51
CA HIS A 236 18.70 -7.34 -18.91
C HIS A 236 20.23 -7.25 -19.11
N LYS A 237 20.91 -6.52 -18.22
CA LYS A 237 22.39 -6.42 -18.22
C LYS A 237 23.07 -7.78 -18.04
N ALA A 238 22.45 -8.69 -17.29
CA ALA A 238 22.92 -10.06 -17.09
C ALA A 238 22.53 -11.02 -18.24
N GLY A 239 21.87 -10.54 -19.29
CA GLY A 239 21.41 -11.38 -20.41
C GLY A 239 20.18 -12.24 -20.09
N ILE A 240 19.44 -11.89 -19.04
CA ILE A 240 18.25 -12.62 -18.58
C ILE A 240 17.00 -11.99 -19.17
N GLN A 241 16.15 -12.83 -19.75
CA GLN A 241 14.81 -12.39 -20.17
C GLN A 241 13.94 -12.20 -18.93
N PHE A 242 13.30 -11.04 -18.83
CA PHE A 242 12.48 -10.64 -17.70
C PHE A 242 11.16 -10.06 -18.21
N VAL A 243 10.06 -10.51 -17.62
CA VAL A 243 8.76 -9.84 -17.71
C VAL A 243 8.14 -9.78 -16.34
N SER A 244 7.25 -8.81 -16.11
CA SER A 244 6.59 -8.63 -14.82
C SER A 244 5.11 -8.38 -14.99
N VAL A 245 4.32 -8.96 -14.10
CA VAL A 245 2.94 -8.55 -13.84
C VAL A 245 2.93 -7.94 -12.44
N HIS A 246 3.15 -6.63 -12.35
CA HIS A 246 3.39 -5.92 -11.09
C HIS A 246 4.50 -6.57 -10.25
N ASP A 247 4.16 -7.16 -9.11
CA ASP A 247 5.03 -7.82 -8.12
C ASP A 247 5.33 -9.29 -8.42
N CYS A 248 4.86 -9.80 -9.58
CA CYS A 248 5.15 -11.14 -10.05
C CYS A 248 6.19 -11.12 -11.17
N PHE A 249 7.40 -11.61 -10.89
CA PHE A 249 8.58 -11.53 -11.77
C PHE A 249 8.85 -12.85 -12.48
N TRP A 250 8.96 -12.82 -13.80
CA TRP A 250 9.00 -14.02 -14.63
C TRP A 250 10.30 -14.08 -15.45
N THR A 251 10.88 -15.27 -15.51
CA THR A 251 12.05 -15.57 -16.34
C THR A 251 12.05 -17.04 -16.78
N HIS A 252 13.08 -17.49 -17.48
CA HIS A 252 13.23 -18.91 -17.84
C HIS A 252 13.67 -19.75 -16.64
N PRO A 253 13.33 -21.05 -16.58
CA PRO A 253 13.64 -21.90 -15.42
C PRO A 253 15.13 -21.93 -15.03
N ASN A 254 16.02 -21.83 -16.01
CA ASN A 254 17.47 -21.87 -15.79
C ASN A 254 18.07 -20.55 -15.26
N THR A 255 17.28 -19.47 -15.18
CA THR A 255 17.74 -18.14 -14.74
C THR A 255 17.00 -17.61 -13.51
N VAL A 256 16.11 -18.42 -12.90
CA VAL A 256 15.34 -18.04 -11.71
C VAL A 256 16.23 -17.62 -10.55
N ASP A 257 17.28 -18.39 -10.24
CA ASP A 257 18.18 -18.08 -9.12
C ASP A 257 18.91 -16.74 -9.31
N ILE A 258 19.30 -16.43 -10.55
CA ILE A 258 19.98 -15.19 -10.88
C ILE A 258 19.00 -14.01 -10.80
N MET A 259 17.78 -14.18 -11.30
CA MET A 259 16.72 -13.17 -11.16
C MET A 259 16.40 -12.90 -9.69
N ASN A 260 16.28 -13.92 -8.84
CA ASN A 260 16.01 -13.77 -7.42
C ASN A 260 17.14 -13.04 -6.68
N LYS A 261 18.40 -13.34 -7.02
CA LYS A 261 19.54 -12.58 -6.51
C LYS A 261 19.43 -11.10 -6.87
N MET A 262 19.18 -10.78 -8.14
CA MET A 262 19.02 -9.39 -8.61
C MET A 262 17.83 -8.71 -7.93
N CYS A 263 16.70 -9.41 -7.80
CA CYS A 263 15.50 -8.90 -7.12
C CYS A 263 15.81 -8.45 -5.68
N ARG A 264 16.49 -9.30 -4.90
CA ARG A 264 16.90 -8.97 -3.51
C ARG A 264 17.90 -7.82 -3.48
N GLU A 265 18.93 -7.86 -4.32
CA GLU A 265 19.95 -6.80 -4.42
C GLU A 265 19.32 -5.44 -4.74
N GLN A 266 18.40 -5.38 -5.70
CA GLN A 266 17.74 -4.13 -6.09
C GLN A 266 16.74 -3.65 -5.04
N PHE A 267 16.06 -4.55 -4.32
CA PHE A 267 15.21 -4.16 -3.19
C PHE A 267 16.04 -3.52 -2.07
N VAL A 268 17.17 -4.16 -1.72
CA VAL A 268 18.09 -3.65 -0.70
C VAL A 268 18.71 -2.33 -1.13
N ALA A 269 19.15 -2.20 -2.39
CA ALA A 269 19.69 -0.95 -2.91
C ALA A 269 18.66 0.18 -2.85
N LEU A 270 17.43 -0.07 -3.33
CA LEU A 270 16.34 0.90 -3.31
C LEU A 270 16.04 1.40 -1.90
N HIS A 271 15.81 0.49 -0.94
CA HIS A 271 15.45 0.84 0.44
C HIS A 271 16.64 1.19 1.32
N SER A 272 17.87 1.17 0.81
CA SER A 272 19.05 1.75 1.48
C SER A 272 19.09 3.27 1.32
N GLU A 273 18.45 3.81 0.28
CA GLU A 273 18.24 5.24 0.13
C GLU A 273 17.34 5.78 1.26
N PRO A 274 17.55 7.04 1.69
CA PRO A 274 16.72 7.68 2.71
C PRO A 274 15.39 8.17 2.09
N ILE A 275 14.56 7.24 1.62
CA ILE A 275 13.36 7.51 0.78
C ILE A 275 12.38 8.48 1.48
N LEU A 276 12.04 8.24 2.76
CA LEU A 276 11.08 9.08 3.48
C LEU A 276 11.67 10.47 3.78
N GLU A 277 12.96 10.55 4.04
CA GLU A 277 13.68 11.80 4.22
C GLU A 277 13.75 12.61 2.92
N ASN A 278 14.07 11.97 1.79
CA ASN A 278 14.09 12.61 0.47
C ASN A 278 12.68 13.09 0.08
N LEU A 279 11.65 12.29 0.35
CA LEU A 279 10.26 12.69 0.15
C LEU A 279 9.90 13.90 1.02
N SER A 280 10.23 13.86 2.32
CA SER A 280 9.99 14.97 3.25
C SER A 280 10.65 16.26 2.76
N GLN A 281 11.92 16.20 2.38
CA GLN A 281 12.66 17.34 1.83
C GLN A 281 12.00 17.89 0.56
N TYR A 282 11.59 17.02 -0.37
CA TYR A 282 10.88 17.42 -1.58
C TYR A 282 9.56 18.14 -1.25
N LEU A 283 8.75 17.55 -0.37
CA LEU A 283 7.45 18.11 0.03
C LEU A 283 7.61 19.45 0.76
N VAL A 284 8.59 19.58 1.65
CA VAL A 284 8.91 20.86 2.33
C VAL A 284 9.37 21.90 1.34
N GLY A 285 10.26 21.55 0.41
CA GLY A 285 10.75 22.48 -0.61
C GLY A 285 9.66 22.97 -1.56
N LYS A 286 8.67 22.13 -1.85
CA LYS A 286 7.60 22.42 -2.81
C LYS A 286 6.36 23.06 -2.19
N PHE A 287 5.93 22.58 -1.03
CA PHE A 287 4.66 22.94 -0.39
C PHE A 287 4.84 23.67 0.95
N GLY A 288 6.03 23.63 1.53
CA GLY A 288 6.33 24.30 2.79
C GLY A 288 6.38 25.82 2.64
N TYR A 289 6.11 26.52 3.75
CA TYR A 289 6.18 27.97 3.83
C TYR A 289 7.46 28.40 4.55
N ARG A 290 8.12 29.45 4.06
CA ARG A 290 9.30 30.05 4.72
C ARG A 290 8.87 30.90 5.91
N ASP A 291 9.80 31.12 6.85
CA ASP A 291 9.55 32.00 8.01
C ASP A 291 9.14 33.43 7.61
N SER A 292 9.60 33.93 6.46
CA SER A 292 9.18 35.22 5.92
C SER A 292 7.72 35.27 5.45
N GLU A 293 7.13 34.12 5.13
CA GLU A 293 5.73 33.98 4.68
C GLU A 293 4.76 33.71 5.85
N LEU A 294 5.32 33.58 7.06
CA LEU A 294 4.64 33.33 8.31
C LEU A 294 4.49 34.65 9.09
N LEU A 295 3.30 35.24 9.04
CA LEU A 295 3.03 36.58 9.61
C LEU A 295 3.01 36.60 11.14
N ARG A 296 2.98 35.42 11.79
CA ARG A 296 2.89 35.26 13.26
C ARG A 296 1.74 36.04 13.91
N ASP A 297 0.66 36.24 13.16
CA ASP A 297 -0.53 36.98 13.58
C ASP A 297 -1.52 36.13 14.40
N GLY A 298 -1.26 34.83 14.53
CA GLY A 298 -2.12 33.88 15.24
C GLY A 298 -3.40 33.50 14.48
N SER A 299 -3.53 33.89 13.21
CA SER A 299 -4.71 33.56 12.40
C SER A 299 -4.84 32.04 12.16
N LEU A 300 -6.06 31.58 11.90
CA LEU A 300 -6.32 30.17 11.59
C LEU A 300 -5.54 29.69 10.34
N GLY A 301 -5.37 30.56 9.35
CA GLY A 301 -4.59 30.26 8.15
C GLY A 301 -3.10 30.07 8.46
N GLU A 302 -2.54 30.93 9.30
CA GLU A 302 -1.16 30.84 9.76
C GLU A 302 -0.89 29.56 10.57
N LEU A 303 -1.76 29.24 11.53
CA LEU A 303 -1.68 27.99 12.30
C LEU A 303 -1.73 26.75 11.39
N ALA A 304 -2.51 26.79 10.31
CA ALA A 304 -2.58 25.71 9.33
C ALA A 304 -1.28 25.55 8.53
N LYS A 305 -0.64 26.66 8.12
CA LYS A 305 0.68 26.64 7.45
C LYS A 305 1.78 26.10 8.36
N GLN A 306 1.82 26.55 9.62
CA GLN A 306 2.78 26.04 10.61
C GLN A 306 2.57 24.54 10.87
N LYS A 307 1.31 24.11 10.94
CA LYS A 307 0.97 22.68 11.07
C LYS A 307 1.41 21.87 9.86
N LEU A 308 1.25 22.40 8.63
CA LEU A 308 1.75 21.76 7.42
C LEU A 308 3.27 21.55 7.51
N ASN A 309 4.05 22.61 7.72
CA ASN A 309 5.51 22.51 7.83
C ASN A 309 5.93 21.47 8.88
N ARG A 310 5.31 21.49 10.06
CA ARG A 310 5.58 20.53 11.14
C ARG A 310 5.34 19.09 10.70
N ILE A 311 4.17 18.79 10.13
CA ILE A 311 3.81 17.44 9.70
C ILE A 311 4.75 16.95 8.60
N LEU A 312 5.10 17.79 7.63
CA LEU A 312 6.01 17.40 6.55
C LEU A 312 7.41 16.99 7.08
N THR A 313 7.87 17.62 8.16
CA THR A 313 9.16 17.29 8.81
C THR A 313 9.09 16.17 9.85
N GLN A 314 7.89 15.75 10.27
CA GLN A 314 7.70 14.74 11.32
C GLN A 314 7.74 13.32 10.72
N ILE A 315 8.91 12.94 10.20
CA ILE A 315 9.13 11.62 9.60
C ILE A 315 9.02 10.54 10.69
N PRO A 316 8.28 9.45 10.46
CA PRO A 316 8.22 8.30 11.38
C PRO A 316 9.61 7.74 11.68
N GLN A 317 9.82 7.27 12.92
CA GLN A 317 11.10 6.70 13.32
C GLN A 317 11.30 5.31 12.70
N LYS A 318 12.55 5.02 12.31
CA LYS A 318 12.93 3.69 11.82
C LYS A 318 13.12 2.74 13.00
N GLY A 319 12.63 1.51 12.86
CA GLY A 319 12.86 0.41 13.79
C GLY A 319 14.24 -0.24 13.62
N SER A 320 14.36 -1.47 14.10
CA SER A 320 15.62 -2.21 14.23
C SER A 320 15.90 -3.24 13.12
N PHE A 321 15.03 -3.36 12.11
CA PHE A 321 15.24 -4.33 11.03
C PHE A 321 16.49 -3.99 10.21
N GLU A 322 17.38 -4.97 10.06
CA GLU A 322 18.55 -4.86 9.18
C GLU A 322 18.20 -5.27 7.75
N LEU A 323 18.18 -4.29 6.84
CA LEU A 323 17.78 -4.51 5.44
C LEU A 323 18.63 -5.55 4.70
N LYS A 324 19.90 -5.73 5.08
CA LYS A 324 20.80 -6.71 4.46
C LYS A 324 20.29 -8.15 4.57
N ASN A 325 19.46 -8.46 5.56
CA ASN A 325 18.87 -9.78 5.75
C ASN A 325 18.02 -10.23 4.54
N VAL A 326 17.49 -9.29 3.74
CA VAL A 326 16.73 -9.61 2.53
C VAL A 326 17.57 -10.37 1.51
N LEU A 327 18.88 -10.15 1.46
CA LEU A 327 19.80 -10.81 0.52
C LEU A 327 19.79 -12.34 0.67
N ASP A 328 19.61 -12.81 1.91
CA ASP A 328 19.61 -14.22 2.28
C ASP A 328 18.20 -14.81 2.40
N SER A 329 17.15 -14.00 2.19
CA SER A 329 15.76 -14.45 2.34
C SER A 329 15.27 -15.23 1.13
N VAL A 330 15.22 -16.56 1.26
CA VAL A 330 14.73 -17.48 0.23
C VAL A 330 13.30 -17.15 -0.20
N TYR A 331 12.41 -16.89 0.75
CA TYR A 331 10.97 -16.72 0.53
C TYR A 331 10.51 -15.28 0.30
N PHE A 332 11.45 -14.33 0.14
CA PHE A 332 11.13 -12.93 -0.16
C PHE A 332 10.27 -12.82 -1.44
N PHE A 333 10.75 -13.44 -2.51
CA PHE A 333 10.06 -13.70 -3.78
C PHE A 333 10.23 -15.20 -4.05
N SER A 334 9.12 -15.95 -4.13
CA SER A 334 9.15 -17.41 -4.27
C SER A 334 8.04 -17.98 -5.13
#